data_AF-A0A537CC97-F1
#
_entry.id   AF-A0A537CC97-F1
#
_cell.length_a   1.000
_cell.length_b   1.000
_cell.length_c   1.000
_cell.angle_alpha   90.00
_cell.angle_beta   90.00
_cell.angle_gamma   90.00
#
_symmetry.space_group_name_H-M   'P 1'
#
loop_
_entity.id
_entity.type
_entity.pdbx_description
1 polymer ?
#
loop_
_entity_poly.entity_id
_entity_poly.type
_entity_poly.pdbx_seq_one_letter_code
_entity_poly.pdbx_strand_id
1 'polypeptide(L)'
;MYSPPYNRIEDRAELLAFMRANSFAVLVTRALHASHLPVLVRETENELILDMHMARANAQWQDFLGDEALVVFSGPHAYVSPRWYEEKERVPTWNYAAVHAYGVPKVIQDRNAKHASQRRLVAALDPQWLPRFDALRRKYVDSMLDGIVNFEIAVTRLETRWKLSQNRGRREQELIAAELQQSADCAARSLAELMRAHLAGGGAGLGRHGDRRGENPPDARFSRRSKAAKGARRGAASQRKEIQPDARSGGLLAAQRDRLGGAAAGAARAPEDGRDPAEGATARNSSWSGERSPPTSRWCARRRRPGNCPSCRCSSGR
;
A
#
# COMPACT_ATOMS: atom_id res chain seq x y z
N MET A 1 -8.43 -0.70 -9.25
CA MET A 1 -8.96 -1.82 -8.46
C MET A 1 -10.27 -2.24 -9.07
N TYR A 2 -10.37 -3.47 -9.56
CA TYR A 2 -11.66 -4.01 -9.99
C TYR A 2 -12.61 -4.05 -8.78
N SER A 3 -13.80 -3.47 -8.90
CA SER A 3 -14.84 -3.51 -7.87
C SER A 3 -16.22 -3.56 -8.54
N PRO A 4 -16.98 -4.67 -8.40
CA PRO A 4 -18.35 -4.73 -8.90
C PRO A 4 -19.24 -3.73 -8.15
N PRO A 5 -20.34 -3.22 -8.74
CA PRO A 5 -21.13 -2.13 -8.15
C PRO A 5 -21.56 -2.37 -6.70
N TYR A 6 -22.03 -3.57 -6.37
CA TYR A 6 -22.48 -3.94 -5.02
C TYR A 6 -21.35 -4.02 -3.97
N ASN A 7 -20.08 -3.90 -4.37
CA ASN A 7 -18.94 -3.81 -3.45
C ASN A 7 -18.39 -2.38 -3.34
N ARG A 8 -18.89 -1.42 -4.12
CA ARG A 8 -18.40 -0.04 -4.07
C ARG A 8 -19.04 0.68 -2.90
N ILE A 9 -18.26 1.54 -2.25
CA ILE A 9 -18.76 2.52 -1.30
C ILE A 9 -18.70 3.87 -1.98
N GLU A 10 -19.86 4.52 -2.03
CA GLU A 10 -20.07 5.85 -2.59
C GLU A 10 -20.38 6.88 -1.50
N ASP A 11 -20.80 6.42 -0.30
CA ASP A 11 -21.00 7.30 0.84
C ASP A 11 -19.66 7.91 1.29
N ARG A 12 -19.57 9.23 1.13
CA ARG A 12 -18.34 9.97 1.37
C ARG A 12 -17.96 9.99 2.85
N ALA A 13 -18.94 10.02 3.76
CA ALA A 13 -18.67 10.04 5.19
C ALA A 13 -18.09 8.70 5.66
N GLU A 14 -18.67 7.58 5.21
CA GLU A 14 -18.18 6.22 5.45
C GLU A 14 -16.76 6.05 4.89
N LEU A 15 -16.53 6.52 3.66
CA LEU A 15 -15.21 6.46 3.02
C LEU A 15 -14.14 7.21 3.81
N LEU A 16 -14.42 8.45 4.23
CA LEU A 16 -13.49 9.26 5.01
C LEU A 16 -13.25 8.68 6.41
N ALA A 17 -14.30 8.18 7.06
CA ALA A 17 -14.18 7.49 8.34
C ALA A 17 -13.29 6.25 8.21
N PHE A 18 -13.47 5.45 7.15
CA PHE A 18 -12.64 4.29 6.86
C PHE A 18 -11.17 4.67 6.64
N MET A 19 -10.88 5.67 5.79
CA MET A 19 -9.50 6.08 5.52
C MET A 19 -8.80 6.63 6.79
N ARG A 20 -9.52 7.37 7.64
CA ARG A 20 -8.99 7.89 8.91
C ARG A 20 -8.72 6.77 9.92
N ALA A 21 -9.62 5.79 10.02
CA ALA A 21 -9.46 4.63 10.90
C ALA A 21 -8.31 3.70 10.45
N ASN A 22 -7.99 3.68 9.16
CA ASN A 22 -6.94 2.85 8.57
C ASN A 22 -5.77 3.70 8.04
N SER A 23 -5.37 4.71 8.83
CA SER A 23 -4.42 5.76 8.44
C SER A 23 -2.96 5.32 8.34
N PHE A 24 -2.60 4.08 8.68
CA PHE A 24 -1.27 3.53 8.39
C PHE A 24 -1.31 2.82 7.02
N ALA A 25 -1.11 3.60 5.97
CA ALA A 25 -1.33 3.18 4.59
C ALA A 25 -0.02 2.77 3.90
N VAL A 26 -0.15 2.16 2.72
CA VAL A 26 0.98 1.86 1.83
C VAL A 26 1.02 2.85 0.68
N LEU A 27 2.09 3.64 0.59
CA LEU A 27 2.39 4.49 -0.57
C LEU A 27 3.19 3.70 -1.60
N VAL A 28 2.69 3.63 -2.83
CA VAL A 28 3.35 3.01 -3.98
C VAL A 28 3.60 4.07 -5.07
N THR A 29 4.85 4.18 -5.52
CA THR A 29 5.25 5.07 -6.62
C THR A 29 5.41 4.29 -7.93
N ARG A 30 5.57 4.99 -9.06
CA ARG A 30 5.71 4.38 -10.40
C ARG A 30 6.86 3.35 -10.50
N ALA A 31 7.94 3.57 -9.75
CA ALA A 31 9.08 2.64 -9.67
C ALA A 31 8.77 1.35 -8.87
N LEU A 32 7.52 1.19 -8.40
CA LEU A 32 7.07 0.10 -7.52
C LEU A 32 7.78 0.06 -6.16
N HIS A 33 8.38 1.19 -5.75
CA HIS A 33 8.76 1.36 -4.36
C HIS A 33 7.52 1.49 -3.49
N ALA A 34 7.56 0.85 -2.32
CA ALA A 34 6.47 0.86 -1.36
C ALA A 34 6.98 1.27 0.03
N SER A 35 6.30 2.23 0.66
CA SER A 35 6.54 2.58 2.07
C SER A 35 5.24 2.52 2.87
N HIS A 36 5.34 2.01 4.08
CA HIS A 36 4.24 2.01 5.05
C HIS A 36 4.34 3.29 5.88
N LEU A 37 3.37 4.19 5.75
CA LEU A 37 3.45 5.54 6.30
C LEU A 37 2.11 5.94 6.93
N PRO A 38 2.13 6.66 8.07
CA PRO A 38 0.94 7.33 8.56
C PRO A 38 0.45 8.38 7.55
N VAL A 39 -0.87 8.47 7.40
CA VAL A 39 -1.57 9.39 6.52
C VAL A 39 -2.57 10.19 7.33
N LEU A 40 -2.43 11.50 7.31
CA LEU A 40 -3.48 12.38 7.79
C LEU A 40 -4.41 12.72 6.61
N VAL A 41 -5.66 12.26 6.70
CA VAL A 41 -6.70 12.51 5.69
C VAL A 41 -7.41 13.83 6.00
N ARG A 42 -7.18 14.85 5.18
CA ARG A 42 -7.80 16.17 5.30
C ARG A 42 -8.82 16.39 4.19
N GLU A 43 -9.92 17.01 4.56
CA GLU A 43 -10.91 17.50 3.60
C GLU A 43 -10.92 19.02 3.67
N THR A 44 -10.78 19.66 2.51
CA THR A 44 -11.06 21.09 2.31
C THR A 44 -12.40 21.22 1.59
N GLU A 45 -12.88 22.43 1.35
CA GLU A 45 -14.17 22.65 0.65
C GLU A 45 -14.23 21.96 -0.72
N ASN A 46 -13.09 21.84 -1.41
CA ASN A 46 -13.04 21.35 -2.79
C ASN A 46 -12.16 20.10 -2.98
N GLU A 47 -11.33 19.72 -2.01
CA GLU A 47 -10.29 18.71 -2.21
C GLU A 47 -10.15 17.74 -1.02
N LEU A 48 -9.83 16.49 -1.35
CA LEU A 48 -9.33 15.51 -0.39
C LEU A 48 -7.81 15.49 -0.47
N ILE A 49 -7.13 15.77 0.64
CA ILE A 49 -5.67 15.86 0.71
C ILE A 49 -5.13 14.84 1.71
N LEU A 50 -4.08 14.14 1.32
CA LEU A 50 -3.34 13.21 2.17
C LEU A 50 -2.01 13.85 2.59
N ASP A 51 -1.89 14.23 3.86
CA ASP A 51 -0.63 14.73 4.41
C ASP A 51 0.22 13.54 4.90
N MET A 52 1.47 13.46 4.44
CA MET A 52 2.37 12.36 4.75
C MET A 52 3.81 12.89 4.92
N HIS A 53 4.66 12.07 5.52
CA HIS A 53 6.10 12.32 5.51
C HIS A 53 6.87 11.00 5.54
N MET A 54 8.12 11.04 5.10
CA MET A 54 9.06 9.93 5.22
C MET A 54 10.44 10.43 5.64
N ALA A 55 11.30 9.53 6.09
CA ALA A 55 12.70 9.86 6.35
C ALA A 55 13.37 10.37 5.06
N ARG A 56 14.20 11.42 5.17
CA ARG A 56 14.91 11.99 4.01
C ARG A 56 15.81 10.97 3.30
N ALA A 57 16.36 10.02 4.04
CA ALA A 57 17.18 8.94 3.52
C ALA A 57 16.40 7.87 2.74
N ASN A 58 15.07 7.82 2.86
CA ASN A 58 14.26 6.94 2.03
C ASN A 58 14.25 7.49 0.59
N ALA A 59 14.86 6.78 -0.35
CA ALA A 59 14.99 7.27 -1.73
C ALA A 59 13.65 7.38 -2.48
N GLN A 60 12.55 6.78 -1.99
CA GLN A 60 11.25 6.76 -2.68
C GLN A 60 10.72 8.15 -3.05
N TRP A 61 10.95 9.19 -2.24
CA TRP A 61 10.47 10.54 -2.57
C TRP A 61 11.12 11.12 -3.83
N GLN A 62 12.27 10.58 -4.26
CA GLN A 62 12.93 10.99 -5.50
C GLN A 62 12.17 10.48 -6.74
N ASP A 63 11.25 9.52 -6.58
CA ASP A 63 10.35 9.07 -7.65
C ASP A 63 9.22 10.07 -7.92
N PHE A 64 9.09 11.14 -7.14
CA PHE A 64 8.02 12.14 -7.28
C PHE A 64 8.28 13.07 -8.47
N LEU A 65 8.30 12.51 -9.68
CA LEU A 65 8.64 13.18 -10.94
C LEU A 65 7.38 13.70 -11.68
N GLY A 66 6.37 14.14 -10.92
CA GLY A 66 5.05 14.48 -11.46
C GLY A 66 4.17 13.27 -11.80
N ASP A 67 4.64 12.05 -11.50
CA ASP A 67 3.92 10.81 -11.71
C ASP A 67 2.80 10.61 -10.67
N GLU A 68 1.70 9.96 -11.10
CA GLU A 68 0.64 9.52 -10.19
C GLU A 68 1.18 8.43 -9.24
N ALA A 69 0.91 8.59 -7.95
CA ALA A 69 1.15 7.59 -6.91
C ALA A 69 -0.15 6.96 -6.43
N LEU A 70 -0.04 5.77 -5.84
CA LEU A 70 -1.13 5.03 -5.21
C LEU A 70 -0.92 5.00 -3.69
N VAL A 71 -1.96 5.36 -2.93
CA VAL A 71 -2.03 5.15 -1.49
C VAL A 71 -3.10 4.11 -1.18
N VAL A 72 -2.69 3.00 -0.57
CA VAL A 72 -3.56 1.86 -0.22
C VAL A 72 -3.92 1.91 1.26
N PHE A 73 -5.19 2.13 1.56
CA PHE A 73 -5.77 1.99 2.89
C PHE A 73 -6.39 0.60 3.00
N SER A 74 -5.85 -0.23 3.89
CA SER A 74 -6.32 -1.60 4.11
C SER A 74 -7.16 -1.67 5.38
N GLY A 75 -8.38 -2.19 5.24
CA GLY A 75 -9.30 -2.41 6.33
C GLY A 75 -9.25 -3.85 6.86
N PRO A 76 -10.22 -4.24 7.69
CA PRO A 76 -10.31 -5.59 8.19
C PRO A 76 -10.54 -6.58 7.06
N HIS A 77 -9.99 -7.79 7.22
CA HIS A 77 -10.08 -8.87 6.25
C HIS A 77 -10.06 -10.23 6.95
N ALA A 78 -10.72 -11.22 6.36
CA ALA A 78 -10.69 -12.58 6.87
C ALA A 78 -11.06 -13.59 5.78
N TYR A 79 -10.55 -14.81 5.97
CA TYR A 79 -11.03 -16.00 5.28
C TYR A 79 -12.47 -16.29 5.68
N VAL A 80 -13.30 -16.64 4.69
CA VAL A 80 -14.68 -17.07 4.87
C VAL A 80 -14.79 -18.54 4.51
N SER A 81 -15.10 -19.35 5.52
CA SER A 81 -15.16 -20.80 5.39
C SER A 81 -16.44 -21.25 4.69
N PRO A 82 -16.38 -22.23 3.75
CA PRO A 82 -17.57 -22.82 3.17
C PRO A 82 -18.49 -23.51 4.20
N ARG A 83 -17.96 -23.81 5.40
CA ARG A 83 -18.70 -24.44 6.50
C ARG A 83 -19.76 -23.54 7.15
N TRP A 84 -19.73 -22.23 6.87
CA TRP A 84 -20.63 -21.25 7.50
C TRP A 84 -21.87 -20.97 6.65
N TYR A 85 -21.89 -21.45 5.40
CA TYR A 85 -23.03 -21.28 4.52
C TYR A 85 -24.09 -22.35 4.78
N GLU A 86 -25.34 -22.02 4.45
CA GLU A 86 -26.43 -22.99 4.50
C GLU A 86 -26.39 -23.94 3.29
N GLU A 87 -26.00 -23.41 2.13
CA GLU A 87 -25.82 -24.20 0.92
C GLU A 87 -24.54 -25.04 0.98
N LYS A 88 -24.68 -26.32 0.60
CA LYS A 88 -23.58 -27.30 0.64
C LYS A 88 -22.53 -27.06 -0.44
N GLU A 89 -22.91 -26.48 -1.57
CA GLU A 89 -22.01 -26.21 -2.70
C GLU A 89 -21.52 -24.77 -2.65
N ARG A 90 -20.42 -24.58 -1.92
CA ARG A 90 -19.76 -23.28 -1.75
C ARG A 90 -18.25 -23.41 -1.80
N VAL A 91 -17.63 -22.41 -2.41
CA VAL A 91 -16.18 -22.25 -2.44
C VAL A 91 -15.72 -21.32 -1.32
N PRO A 92 -14.52 -21.55 -0.75
CA PRO A 92 -13.93 -20.61 0.19
C PRO A 92 -13.63 -19.26 -0.48
N THR A 93 -13.65 -18.20 0.31
CA THR A 93 -13.34 -16.85 -0.18
C THR A 93 -12.63 -16.03 0.91
N TRP A 94 -12.23 -14.83 0.55
CA TRP A 94 -11.81 -13.77 1.46
C TRP A 94 -12.78 -12.61 1.38
N ASN A 95 -13.21 -12.13 2.54
CA ASN A 95 -13.89 -10.86 2.69
C ASN A 95 -12.89 -9.81 3.19
N TYR A 96 -13.03 -8.58 2.72
CA TYR A 96 -12.15 -7.47 3.07
C TYR A 96 -12.76 -6.12 2.69
N ALA A 97 -12.22 -5.04 3.26
CA ALA A 97 -12.45 -3.67 2.83
C ALA A 97 -11.14 -2.97 2.47
N ALA A 98 -11.13 -2.18 1.41
CA ALA A 98 -9.95 -1.41 0.99
C ALA A 98 -10.33 -0.16 0.19
N VAL A 99 -9.46 0.86 0.29
CA VAL A 99 -9.52 2.08 -0.52
C VAL A 99 -8.16 2.29 -1.19
N HIS A 100 -8.19 2.53 -2.49
CA HIS A 100 -7.05 2.99 -3.25
C HIS A 100 -7.28 4.47 -3.59
N ALA A 101 -6.40 5.34 -3.11
CA ALA A 101 -6.38 6.75 -3.44
C ALA A 101 -5.23 7.05 -4.39
N TYR A 102 -5.52 7.82 -5.43
CA TYR A 102 -4.58 8.19 -6.46
C TYR A 102 -4.38 9.70 -6.50
N GLY A 103 -3.17 10.14 -6.81
CA GLY A 103 -2.84 11.55 -7.00
C GLY A 103 -1.34 11.76 -7.17
N VAL A 104 -0.95 12.99 -7.48
CA VAL A 104 0.47 13.36 -7.68
C VAL A 104 1.04 13.90 -6.37
N PRO A 105 2.10 13.28 -5.80
CA PRO A 105 2.76 13.80 -4.61
C PRO A 105 3.44 15.15 -4.86
N LYS A 106 3.24 16.09 -3.94
CA LYS A 106 3.89 17.40 -3.92
C LYS A 106 4.73 17.53 -2.65
N VAL A 107 6.04 17.67 -2.81
CA VAL A 107 6.95 17.89 -1.68
C VAL A 107 6.72 19.28 -1.09
N ILE A 108 6.53 19.34 0.23
CA ILE A 108 6.42 20.58 0.99
C ILE A 108 7.85 21.04 1.31
N GLN A 109 8.29 22.14 0.71
CA GLN A 109 9.62 22.71 0.95
C GLN A 109 9.64 23.72 2.09
N ASP A 110 8.61 24.57 2.16
CA ASP A 110 8.51 25.62 3.18
C ASP A 110 8.52 25.02 4.59
N ARG A 111 9.40 25.55 5.44
CA ARG A 111 9.64 25.00 6.77
C ARG A 111 8.45 25.18 7.71
N ASN A 112 7.76 26.32 7.61
CA ASN A 112 6.59 26.56 8.44
C ASN A 112 5.44 25.63 8.04
N ALA A 113 5.26 25.38 6.74
CA ALA A 113 4.30 24.42 6.22
C ALA A 113 4.62 22.97 6.65
N LYS A 114 5.90 22.57 6.65
CA LYS A 114 6.33 21.27 7.22
C LYS A 114 5.95 21.16 8.69
N HIS A 115 6.30 22.17 9.49
CA HIS A 115 5.95 22.21 10.91
C HIS A 115 4.43 22.13 11.12
N ALA A 116 3.65 22.91 10.36
CA ALA A 116 2.19 22.89 10.43
C ALA A 116 1.61 21.51 10.07
N SER A 117 2.18 20.81 9.08
CA SER A 117 1.81 19.44 8.73
C SER A 117 2.07 18.48 9.90
N GLN A 118 3.25 18.53 10.53
CA GLN A 118 3.56 17.71 11.71
C GLN A 118 2.63 18.03 12.89
N ARG A 119 2.37 19.32 13.13
CA ARG A 119 1.45 19.77 14.18
C ARG A 119 0.03 19.23 13.97
N ARG A 120 -0.49 19.25 12.73
CA ARG A 120 -1.80 18.66 12.40
C ARG A 120 -1.84 17.15 12.67
N LEU A 121 -0.76 16.43 12.33
CA LEU A 121 -0.66 15.00 12.60
C LEU A 121 -0.70 14.71 14.11
N VAL A 122 0.06 15.47 14.90
CA VAL A 122 0.03 15.35 16.38
C VAL A 122 -1.35 15.69 16.92
N ALA A 123 -1.97 16.77 16.46
CA ALA A 123 -3.32 17.15 16.89
C ALA A 123 -4.37 16.05 16.62
N ALA A 124 -4.21 15.32 15.51
CA ALA A 124 -5.13 14.25 15.14
C ALA A 124 -4.90 12.94 15.91
N LEU A 125 -3.64 12.59 16.21
CA LEU A 125 -3.29 11.30 16.80
C LEU A 125 -3.08 11.34 18.32
N ASP A 126 -2.55 12.45 18.84
CA ASP A 126 -2.29 12.65 20.26
C ASP A 126 -2.56 14.11 20.67
N PRO A 127 -3.84 14.53 20.70
CA PRO A 127 -4.21 15.90 21.07
C PRO A 127 -3.76 16.28 22.49
N GLN A 128 -3.54 15.32 23.38
CA GLN A 128 -3.05 15.56 24.74
C GLN A 128 -1.56 15.93 24.76
N TRP A 129 -0.79 15.44 23.79
CA TRP A 129 0.61 15.80 23.62
C TRP A 129 0.82 17.14 22.89
N LEU A 130 -0.17 17.61 22.12
CA LEU A 130 -0.05 18.82 21.29
C LEU A 130 0.53 20.05 22.03
N PRO A 131 0.12 20.39 23.27
CA PRO A 131 0.73 21.53 23.98
C PRO A 131 2.23 21.37 24.24
N ARG A 132 2.68 20.14 24.50
CA ARG A 132 4.11 19.84 24.69
C ARG A 132 4.87 19.85 23.38
N PHE A 133 4.24 19.40 22.29
CA PHE A 133 4.78 19.53 20.95
C PHE A 133 5.00 21.02 20.58
N ASP A 134 4.02 21.87 20.83
CA ASP A 134 4.10 23.32 20.57
C ASP A 134 5.18 24.01 21.43
N ALA A 135 5.50 23.46 22.60
CA ALA A 135 6.54 23.96 23.50
C ALA A 135 7.95 23.46 23.17
N LEU A 136 8.13 22.61 22.15
CA LEU A 136 9.46 22.12 21.76
C LEU A 136 10.36 23.27 21.31
N ARG A 137 11.65 23.18 21.67
CA ARG A 137 12.66 24.18 21.30
C ARG A 137 12.77 24.26 19.79
N ARG A 138 12.70 25.48 19.23
CA ARG A 138 12.81 25.76 17.78
C ARG A 138 13.98 25.02 17.11
N LYS A 139 15.18 25.11 17.68
CA LYS A 139 16.39 24.42 17.18
C LYS A 139 16.23 22.90 17.07
N TYR A 140 15.55 22.28 18.04
CA TYR A 140 15.29 20.83 18.02
C TYR A 140 14.30 20.47 16.92
N VAL A 141 13.18 21.21 16.84
CA VAL A 141 12.18 21.04 15.77
C VAL A 141 12.81 21.20 14.40
N ASP A 142 13.62 22.23 14.20
CA ASP A 142 14.25 22.50 12.91
C ASP A 142 15.16 21.35 12.46
N SER A 143 15.96 20.79 13.38
CA SER A 143 16.80 19.62 13.12
C SER A 143 15.98 18.36 12.78
N MET A 144 14.84 18.15 13.43
CA MET A 144 13.96 17.01 13.13
C MET A 144 13.27 17.16 11.77
N LEU A 145 12.88 18.39 11.40
CA LEU A 145 12.29 18.69 10.09
C LEU A 145 13.30 18.49 8.95
N ASP A 146 14.60 18.67 9.19
CA ASP A 146 15.65 18.37 8.21
C ASP A 146 15.78 16.87 7.94
N GLY A 147 15.50 16.03 8.94
CA GLY A 147 15.54 14.57 8.83
C GLY A 147 14.42 13.96 7.99
N ILE A 148 13.41 14.74 7.59
CA ILE A 148 12.21 14.24 6.91
C ILE A 148 11.91 15.00 5.62
N VAL A 149 11.09 14.35 4.79
CA VAL A 149 10.45 14.91 3.60
C VAL A 149 8.95 14.84 3.83
N ASN A 150 8.33 15.99 4.07
CA ASN A 150 6.87 16.14 4.07
C ASN A 150 6.38 16.31 2.64
N PHE A 151 5.24 15.70 2.35
CA PHE A 151 4.57 15.84 1.07
C PHE A 151 3.07 15.70 1.26
N GLU A 152 2.32 16.22 0.30
CA GLU A 152 0.87 16.07 0.23
C GLU A 152 0.46 15.44 -1.10
N ILE A 153 -0.65 14.72 -1.09
CA ILE A 153 -1.28 14.18 -2.29
C ILE A 153 -2.71 14.70 -2.33
N ALA A 154 -3.00 15.58 -3.30
CA ALA A 154 -4.37 15.91 -3.65
C ALA A 154 -4.97 14.71 -4.40
N VAL A 155 -6.01 14.11 -3.84
CA VAL A 155 -6.60 12.89 -4.36
C VAL A 155 -7.44 13.23 -5.60
N THR A 156 -7.04 12.66 -6.74
CA THR A 156 -7.72 12.83 -8.03
C THR A 156 -8.74 11.73 -8.30
N ARG A 157 -8.54 10.55 -7.70
CA ARG A 157 -9.38 9.37 -7.90
C ARG A 157 -9.35 8.46 -6.69
N LEU A 158 -10.53 7.93 -6.35
CA LEU A 158 -10.71 6.90 -5.32
C LEU A 158 -11.30 5.65 -5.95
N GLU A 159 -10.81 4.49 -5.52
CA GLU A 159 -11.44 3.21 -5.82
C GLU A 159 -11.69 2.47 -4.52
N THR A 160 -12.91 1.99 -4.34
CA THR A 160 -13.39 1.39 -3.09
C THR A 160 -13.80 -0.05 -3.32
N ARG A 161 -13.55 -0.92 -2.34
CA ARG A 161 -14.02 -2.31 -2.38
C ARG A 161 -14.29 -2.89 -1.00
N TRP A 162 -15.57 -3.10 -0.73
CA TRP A 162 -16.12 -3.79 0.41
C TRP A 162 -16.61 -5.13 -0.12
N LYS A 163 -15.75 -6.15 -0.07
CA LYS A 163 -16.15 -7.51 -0.42
C LYS A 163 -16.59 -8.19 0.88
N LEU A 164 -17.89 -8.12 1.16
CA LEU A 164 -18.50 -8.53 2.43
C LEU A 164 -19.50 -9.68 2.24
N SER A 165 -19.39 -10.43 1.14
CA SER A 165 -20.34 -11.47 0.73
C SER A 165 -21.75 -10.94 0.43
N GLN A 166 -21.88 -9.71 -0.09
CA GLN A 166 -23.17 -9.09 -0.43
C GLN A 166 -23.94 -9.83 -1.54
N ASN A 167 -23.27 -10.72 -2.28
CA ASN A 167 -23.91 -11.57 -3.28
C ASN A 167 -24.62 -12.80 -2.68
N ARG A 168 -24.78 -12.85 -1.35
CA ARG A 168 -25.44 -13.91 -0.59
C ARG A 168 -26.73 -13.42 0.03
N GLY A 169 -27.61 -14.35 0.37
CA GLY A 169 -28.84 -14.01 1.11
C GLY A 169 -28.52 -13.38 2.46
N ARG A 170 -29.41 -12.51 2.97
CA ARG A 170 -29.21 -11.79 4.24
C ARG A 170 -28.83 -12.71 5.39
N ARG A 171 -29.52 -13.85 5.52
CA ARG A 171 -29.27 -14.85 6.55
C ARG A 171 -27.86 -15.43 6.49
N GLU A 172 -27.34 -15.75 5.31
CA GLU A 172 -25.96 -16.24 5.16
C GLU A 172 -24.94 -15.16 5.56
N GLN A 173 -25.18 -13.89 5.20
CA GLN A 173 -24.33 -12.78 5.62
C GLN A 173 -24.31 -12.63 7.15
N GLU A 174 -25.47 -12.76 7.81
CA GLU A 174 -25.60 -12.73 9.27
C GLU A 174 -24.86 -13.91 9.94
N LEU A 175 -24.95 -15.12 9.38
CA LEU A 175 -24.22 -16.29 9.86
C LEU A 175 -22.71 -16.11 9.74
N ILE A 176 -22.21 -15.63 8.59
CA ILE A 176 -20.80 -15.34 8.38
C ILE A 176 -20.31 -14.30 9.41
N ALA A 177 -21.07 -13.22 9.61
CA ALA A 177 -20.72 -12.21 10.62
C ALA A 177 -20.73 -12.79 12.05
N ALA A 178 -21.66 -13.69 12.38
CA ALA A 178 -21.69 -14.35 13.69
C ALA A 178 -20.49 -15.28 13.93
N GLU A 179 -20.06 -16.03 12.92
CA GLU A 179 -18.87 -16.88 12.99
C GLU A 179 -17.59 -16.05 13.12
N LEU A 180 -17.46 -14.99 12.32
CA LEU A 180 -16.31 -14.08 12.39
C LEU A 180 -16.21 -13.36 13.74
N GLN A 181 -17.33 -13.00 14.36
CA GLN A 181 -17.37 -12.37 15.69
C GLN A 181 -16.80 -13.28 16.79
N GLN A 182 -16.97 -14.60 16.66
CA GLN A 182 -16.48 -15.60 17.61
C GLN A 182 -14.99 -15.93 17.42
N SER A 183 -14.38 -15.46 16.33
CA SER A 183 -12.97 -15.69 16.04
C SER A 183 -12.06 -15.10 17.13
N ALA A 184 -10.96 -15.80 17.42
CA ALA A 184 -9.89 -15.27 18.27
C ALA A 184 -9.09 -14.16 17.56
N ASP A 185 -9.16 -14.07 16.22
CA ASP A 185 -8.53 -13.02 15.42
C ASP A 185 -9.32 -11.71 15.50
N CYS A 186 -8.66 -10.63 15.91
CA CYS A 186 -9.23 -9.29 15.95
C CYS A 186 -9.67 -8.78 14.57
N ALA A 187 -8.92 -9.09 13.50
CA ALA A 187 -9.26 -8.62 12.16
C ALA A 187 -10.58 -9.24 11.68
N ALA A 188 -10.80 -10.52 12.01
CA ALA A 188 -12.08 -11.21 11.76
C ALA A 188 -13.24 -10.57 12.54
N ARG A 189 -13.03 -10.22 13.82
CA ARG A 189 -14.07 -9.52 14.62
C ARG A 189 -14.41 -8.14 14.07
N SER A 190 -13.39 -7.33 13.72
CA SER A 190 -13.62 -6.03 13.09
C SER A 190 -14.30 -6.16 11.72
N LEU A 191 -14.03 -7.22 10.97
CA LEU A 191 -14.75 -7.51 9.73
C LEU A 191 -16.22 -7.85 10.00
N ALA A 192 -16.52 -8.61 11.06
CA ALA A 192 -17.89 -8.90 11.46
C ALA A 192 -18.68 -7.63 11.80
N GLU A 193 -18.05 -6.69 12.53
CA GLU A 193 -18.63 -5.37 12.84
C GLU A 193 -18.94 -4.59 11.56
N LEU A 194 -17.99 -4.52 10.63
CA LEU A 194 -18.19 -3.87 9.33
C LEU A 194 -19.32 -4.52 8.52
N MET A 195 -19.39 -5.85 8.48
CA MET A 195 -20.46 -6.59 7.81
C MET A 195 -21.84 -6.25 8.41
N ARG A 196 -21.95 -6.18 9.74
CA ARG A 196 -23.21 -5.83 10.42
C ARG A 196 -23.62 -4.38 10.17
N ALA A 197 -22.67 -3.44 10.21
CA ALA A 197 -22.93 -2.04 9.90
C ALA A 197 -23.46 -1.88 8.46
N HIS A 198 -22.84 -2.56 7.49
CA HIS A 198 -23.26 -2.53 6.09
C HIS A 198 -24.66 -3.15 5.89
N LEU A 199 -24.97 -4.25 6.58
CA LEU A 199 -26.30 -4.88 6.58
C LEU A 199 -27.40 -3.98 7.17
N ALA A 200 -27.07 -3.14 8.16
CA ALA A 200 -28.00 -2.20 8.77
C ALA A 200 -28.24 -0.97 7.88
N GLY A 201 -27.20 -0.47 7.19
CA GLY A 201 -27.29 0.69 6.29
C GLY A 201 -28.00 0.40 4.97
N GLY A 202 -28.00 -0.86 4.50
CA GLY A 202 -28.62 -1.28 3.23
C GLY A 202 -30.16 -1.29 3.19
N GLY A 203 -30.84 -0.90 4.28
CA GLY A 203 -32.31 -0.90 4.37
C GLY A 203 -33.02 0.28 3.67
N ALA A 204 -32.29 1.32 3.26
CA ALA A 204 -32.89 2.56 2.74
C ALA A 204 -32.94 2.67 1.20
N GLY A 205 -32.42 1.70 0.46
CA GLY A 205 -32.38 1.82 -0.99
C GLY A 205 -32.01 0.52 -1.67
N LEU A 206 -33.00 -0.36 -1.87
CA LEU A 206 -33.11 -1.28 -3.00
C LEU A 206 -34.52 -1.90 -2.93
N GLY A 207 -35.32 -1.61 -3.96
CA GLY A 207 -36.71 -2.02 -4.05
C GLY A 207 -36.88 -3.53 -3.92
N ARG A 208 -38.09 -3.90 -3.47
CA ARG A 208 -38.63 -5.26 -3.50
C ARG A 208 -38.41 -5.88 -4.89
N HIS A 209 -37.35 -6.64 -5.09
CA HIS A 209 -37.33 -7.67 -6.10
C HIS A 209 -37.84 -8.94 -5.45
N GLY A 210 -39.08 -9.28 -5.81
CA GLY A 210 -39.75 -10.49 -5.39
C GLY A 210 -38.92 -11.72 -5.70
N ASP A 211 -38.96 -12.63 -4.73
CA ASP A 211 -38.78 -14.07 -4.84
C ASP A 211 -38.76 -14.58 -6.29
N ARG A 212 -37.54 -14.82 -6.81
CA ARG A 212 -37.32 -15.76 -7.91
C ARG A 212 -36.22 -16.72 -7.49
N ARG A 213 -36.66 -17.97 -7.34
CA ARG A 213 -35.85 -19.15 -7.12
C ARG A 213 -34.74 -19.25 -8.17
N GLY A 214 -33.56 -19.60 -7.66
CA GLY A 214 -32.42 -20.26 -8.31
C GLY A 214 -32.24 -20.10 -9.81
N GLU A 215 -31.18 -19.39 -10.18
CA GLU A 215 -30.30 -19.78 -11.29
C GLU A 215 -28.94 -19.07 -11.10
N ASN A 216 -27.90 -19.82 -10.75
CA ASN A 216 -26.52 -19.33 -10.75
C ASN A 216 -26.05 -19.16 -12.20
N PRO A 217 -25.42 -18.04 -12.59
CA PRO A 217 -24.75 -17.95 -13.88
C PRO A 217 -23.52 -18.88 -13.90
N PRO A 218 -23.23 -19.57 -15.01
CA PRO A 218 -22.15 -20.55 -15.06
C PRO A 218 -20.77 -19.88 -15.07
N ASP A 219 -19.88 -20.41 -14.23
CA ASP A 219 -18.48 -20.05 -14.14
C ASP A 219 -17.75 -20.20 -15.49
N ALA A 220 -16.91 -19.21 -15.77
CA ALA A 220 -16.00 -19.17 -16.91
C ALA A 220 -15.01 -20.35 -16.86
N ARG A 221 -15.26 -21.36 -17.70
CA ARG A 221 -14.30 -22.46 -17.91
C ARG A 221 -13.15 -21.98 -18.79
N PHE A 222 -11.95 -21.99 -18.23
CA PHE A 222 -10.71 -22.03 -19.00
C PHE A 222 -10.67 -23.30 -19.84
N SER A 223 -10.71 -23.16 -21.17
CA SER A 223 -10.39 -24.24 -22.12
C SER A 223 -9.21 -23.80 -22.98
N ARG A 224 -8.04 -24.39 -22.72
CA ARG A 224 -6.93 -24.44 -23.67
C ARG A 224 -7.33 -25.31 -24.85
N ARG A 225 -7.26 -24.78 -26.08
CA ARG A 225 -6.97 -25.58 -27.26
C ARG A 225 -6.25 -24.76 -28.33
N SER A 226 -5.00 -25.13 -28.52
CA SER A 226 -4.18 -24.88 -29.69
C SER A 226 -4.74 -25.66 -30.89
N LYS A 227 -4.76 -25.02 -32.07
CA LYS A 227 -4.31 -25.61 -33.35
C LYS A 227 -4.26 -24.55 -34.45
N ALA A 228 -3.12 -24.53 -35.13
CA ALA A 228 -2.83 -23.79 -36.34
C ALA A 228 -3.52 -24.42 -37.56
N ALA A 229 -3.86 -23.61 -38.58
CA ALA A 229 -3.18 -23.59 -39.89
C ALA A 229 -4.05 -22.95 -40.99
N LYS A 230 -3.39 -22.09 -41.79
CA LYS A 230 -3.53 -21.82 -43.25
C LYS A 230 -4.95 -21.51 -43.80
N GLY A 231 -5.21 -20.46 -44.56
CA GLY A 231 -4.39 -19.47 -45.26
C GLY A 231 -5.18 -18.98 -46.48
N ALA A 232 -5.12 -17.70 -46.84
CA ALA A 232 -5.37 -17.21 -48.20
C ALA A 232 -4.88 -15.76 -48.32
N ARG A 233 -4.05 -15.54 -49.34
CA ARG A 233 -3.42 -14.27 -49.71
C ARG A 233 -4.38 -13.40 -50.54
N ARG A 234 -4.24 -12.08 -50.40
CA ARG A 234 -4.38 -10.97 -51.38
C ARG A 234 -4.06 -9.71 -50.55
N GLY A 235 -3.07 -8.86 -50.79
CA GLY A 235 -2.47 -8.40 -52.04
C GLY A 235 -2.84 -6.93 -52.23
N ALA A 236 -2.10 -6.00 -51.61
CA ALA A 236 -2.07 -4.58 -51.97
C ALA A 236 -0.83 -3.91 -51.35
N ALA A 237 0.06 -3.45 -52.22
CA ALA A 237 1.23 -2.63 -51.93
C ALA A 237 0.89 -1.15 -52.10
N SER A 238 1.86 -0.27 -51.77
CA SER A 238 1.87 1.21 -51.88
C SER A 238 1.48 1.91 -50.58
N GLN A 239 2.23 2.83 -49.96
CA GLN A 239 3.49 3.52 -50.23
C GLN A 239 3.97 4.06 -48.86
N ARG A 240 5.25 3.89 -48.51
CA ARG A 240 5.88 4.61 -47.40
C ARG A 240 6.37 5.95 -47.93
N LYS A 241 5.99 7.06 -47.28
CA LYS A 241 6.69 8.34 -47.40
C LYS A 241 7.64 8.47 -46.22
N GLU A 242 8.93 8.38 -46.52
CA GLU A 242 10.03 8.94 -45.75
C GLU A 242 9.82 10.45 -45.61
N ILE A 243 10.06 10.97 -44.42
CA ILE A 243 10.29 12.40 -44.18
C ILE A 243 11.65 12.48 -43.47
N GLN A 244 12.66 12.97 -44.19
CA GLN A 244 13.93 13.43 -43.63
C GLN A 244 13.79 14.88 -43.14
N PRO A 245 14.62 15.31 -42.17
CA PRO A 245 14.53 16.64 -41.58
C PRO A 245 15.33 17.66 -42.40
N ASP A 246 14.77 18.87 -42.50
CA ASP A 246 15.41 20.01 -43.15
C ASP A 246 16.26 20.82 -42.16
N ALA A 247 17.39 21.34 -42.64
CA ALA A 247 18.37 22.11 -41.89
C ALA A 247 18.36 23.60 -42.33
N ARG A 248 18.83 24.46 -41.41
CA ARG A 248 19.01 25.95 -41.48
C ARG A 248 17.75 26.70 -41.02
N SER A 249 17.78 27.58 -40.03
CA SER A 249 18.71 28.70 -39.77
C SER A 249 18.79 29.03 -38.26
N GLY A 250 19.85 29.75 -37.86
CA GLY A 250 20.30 30.00 -36.48
C GLY A 250 19.38 30.86 -35.59
N GLY A 251 19.70 31.17 -34.34
CA GLY A 251 20.93 31.01 -33.56
C GLY A 251 20.72 31.67 -32.19
N LEU A 252 21.79 31.66 -31.39
CA LEU A 252 22.02 32.31 -30.08
C LEU A 252 21.75 31.51 -28.78
N LEU A 253 22.83 31.53 -27.97
CA LEU A 253 22.95 31.34 -26.52
C LEU A 253 23.25 29.92 -26.00
N ALA A 254 24.53 29.54 -26.06
CA ALA A 254 25.23 28.92 -24.92
C ALA A 254 26.74 28.95 -25.13
N ALA A 255 27.42 29.91 -24.51
CA ALA A 255 28.87 29.90 -24.33
C ALA A 255 29.16 30.14 -22.83
N GLN A 256 29.40 29.06 -22.08
CA GLN A 256 30.35 29.06 -20.95
C GLN A 256 30.42 27.66 -20.33
N ARG A 257 31.45 26.89 -20.73
CA ARG A 257 32.34 26.17 -19.81
C ARG A 257 33.33 25.33 -20.62
N ASP A 258 34.45 25.96 -20.97
CA ASP A 258 35.73 25.29 -21.08
C ASP A 258 36.69 25.97 -20.10
N ARG A 259 37.18 25.19 -19.13
CA ARG A 259 38.51 25.36 -18.56
C ARG A 259 39.13 23.97 -18.44
N LEU A 260 39.99 23.69 -19.40
CA LEU A 260 40.93 22.58 -19.47
C LEU A 260 42.04 22.71 -18.40
N GLY A 261 42.51 21.54 -17.93
CA GLY A 261 43.90 21.21 -17.59
C GLY A 261 44.49 21.91 -16.35
N GLY A 262 45.05 21.22 -15.35
CA GLY A 262 45.85 19.99 -15.38
C GLY A 262 47.32 20.32 -15.16
N ALA A 263 47.88 19.91 -14.01
CA ALA A 263 49.31 19.71 -13.80
C ALA A 263 49.56 18.83 -12.56
N ALA A 264 50.60 18.02 -12.65
CA ALA A 264 50.84 16.80 -11.89
C ALA A 264 52.00 16.90 -10.87
N ALA A 265 52.09 15.83 -10.08
CA ALA A 265 53.29 15.19 -9.50
C ALA A 265 54.02 15.84 -8.30
N GLY A 266 54.22 15.00 -7.27
CA GLY A 266 55.16 15.22 -6.17
C GLY A 266 55.16 14.05 -5.20
N ALA A 267 56.09 13.10 -5.37
CA ALA A 267 56.31 11.94 -4.51
C ALA A 267 57.38 12.22 -3.44
N ALA A 268 57.21 11.68 -2.23
CA ALA A 268 58.26 11.40 -1.24
C ALA A 268 57.69 10.42 -0.18
N ARG A 269 58.10 9.14 -0.19
CA ARG A 269 59.15 8.47 0.64
C ARG A 269 58.90 8.42 2.15
N ALA A 270 58.89 7.18 2.66
CA ALA A 270 58.82 6.74 4.06
C ALA A 270 60.11 7.01 4.86
N PRO A 271 60.13 6.64 6.15
CA PRO A 271 60.93 5.47 6.52
C PRO A 271 60.23 4.45 7.45
N GLU A 272 60.79 3.24 7.42
CA GLU A 272 60.48 2.04 8.21
C GLU A 272 61.13 2.06 9.61
N ASP A 273 60.52 1.33 10.54
CA ASP A 273 61.12 0.40 11.53
C ASP A 273 59.93 -0.17 12.33
N GLY A 274 59.68 -1.45 12.56
CA GLY A 274 60.49 -2.66 12.44
C GLY A 274 60.24 -3.50 13.71
N ARG A 275 59.38 -4.54 13.63
CA ARG A 275 59.47 -5.88 14.30
C ARG A 275 58.13 -6.62 14.37
N ASP A 276 58.10 -7.74 13.66
CA ASP A 276 57.21 -8.91 13.74
C ASP A 276 57.90 -10.01 14.61
N PRO A 277 57.44 -11.29 14.77
CA PRO A 277 56.10 -11.89 14.58
C PRO A 277 55.75 -12.97 15.65
N ALA A 278 54.55 -13.57 15.54
CA ALA A 278 54.27 -15.01 15.73
C ALA A 278 52.86 -15.34 15.17
N GLU A 279 52.74 -15.89 13.96
CA GLU A 279 52.44 -17.32 13.64
C GLU A 279 51.34 -17.96 14.50
N GLY A 280 50.31 -18.66 14.00
CA GLY A 280 50.00 -19.21 12.68
C GLY A 280 49.19 -20.49 12.91
N ALA A 281 48.01 -20.65 12.30
CA ALA A 281 47.35 -21.96 12.17
C ALA A 281 46.38 -21.98 10.99
N THR A 282 46.74 -22.82 10.02
CA THR A 282 46.14 -23.04 8.71
C THR A 282 44.87 -23.87 8.74
N ALA A 283 43.93 -23.55 7.84
CA ALA A 283 42.82 -24.40 7.44
C ALA A 283 43.25 -25.46 6.41
N ARG A 284 42.73 -26.69 6.52
CA ARG A 284 42.55 -27.62 5.38
C ARG A 284 41.24 -28.41 5.53
N ASN A 285 40.50 -28.42 4.42
CA ASN A 285 39.31 -29.22 4.15
C ASN A 285 39.65 -30.70 3.94
N SER A 286 38.75 -31.60 4.35
CA SER A 286 38.48 -32.83 3.60
C SER A 286 37.14 -33.48 3.96
N SER A 287 36.41 -33.82 2.89
CA SER A 287 35.41 -34.90 2.71
C SER A 287 34.10 -34.88 3.51
N TRP A 288 33.03 -34.60 2.77
CA TRP A 288 31.63 -34.85 3.10
C TRP A 288 31.16 -36.09 2.33
N SER A 289 30.62 -37.10 3.03
CA SER A 289 29.94 -38.27 2.42
C SER A 289 28.87 -38.80 3.37
N GLY A 290 27.64 -38.94 2.85
CA GLY A 290 26.49 -39.65 3.45
C GLY A 290 25.78 -38.89 4.58
N GLU A 291 24.46 -38.85 4.74
CA GLU A 291 23.30 -39.55 4.17
C GLU A 291 22.05 -38.68 4.44
N ARG A 292 21.00 -38.88 3.65
CA ARG A 292 19.70 -38.21 3.81
C ARG A 292 18.81 -39.00 4.78
N SER A 293 18.13 -38.30 5.70
CA SER A 293 16.74 -38.56 6.12
C SER A 293 16.19 -37.39 6.96
N PRO A 294 14.88 -37.05 6.88
CA PRO A 294 14.33 -35.81 7.44
C PRO A 294 13.67 -36.03 8.81
N PRO A 295 13.54 -35.00 9.68
CA PRO A 295 12.61 -35.06 10.79
C PRO A 295 11.33 -34.25 10.52
N THR A 296 10.23 -34.96 10.77
CA THR A 296 8.82 -34.58 10.82
C THR A 296 8.52 -33.37 11.70
N SER A 297 7.60 -32.52 11.25
CA SER A 297 7.03 -31.40 12.00
C SER A 297 6.09 -31.88 13.12
N ARG A 298 6.54 -31.75 14.37
CA ARG A 298 5.68 -31.73 15.56
C ARG A 298 5.83 -30.40 16.26
N TRP A 299 4.85 -29.51 16.10
CA TRP A 299 4.55 -28.52 17.14
C TRP A 299 3.03 -28.47 17.34
N CYS A 300 2.63 -29.19 18.39
CA CYS A 300 1.28 -29.22 18.91
C CYS A 300 1.01 -27.96 19.74
N ALA A 301 -0.27 -27.61 19.77
CA ALA A 301 -0.85 -26.41 20.36
C ALA A 301 -0.46 -26.15 21.82
N ARG A 302 -0.23 -24.87 22.15
CA ARG A 302 -0.52 -24.32 23.48
C ARG A 302 -1.36 -23.05 23.34
N ARG A 303 -2.50 -23.10 24.04
CA ARG A 303 -3.57 -22.10 24.11
C ARG A 303 -3.02 -20.71 24.44
N ARG A 304 -3.42 -19.69 23.68
CA ARG A 304 -3.09 -18.28 23.94
C ARG A 304 -4.23 -17.61 24.72
N ARG A 305 -3.87 -16.88 25.78
CA ARG A 305 -4.71 -15.86 26.42
C ARG A 305 -5.00 -14.75 25.39
N PRO A 306 -6.18 -14.10 25.41
CA PRO A 306 -6.42 -12.95 24.54
C PRO A 306 -5.62 -11.76 25.08
N GLY A 307 -4.56 -11.39 24.36
CA GLY A 307 -3.79 -10.18 24.59
C GLY A 307 -4.26 -9.07 23.66
N ASN A 308 -4.37 -7.86 24.20
CA ASN A 308 -4.73 -6.61 23.54
C ASN A 308 -4.11 -6.46 22.15
N CYS A 309 -4.95 -6.23 21.15
CA CYS A 309 -4.53 -5.72 19.85
C CYS A 309 -4.33 -4.21 19.95
N PRO A 310 -3.14 -3.65 19.64
CA PRO A 310 -2.86 -2.22 19.82
C PRO A 310 -3.71 -1.28 18.94
N SER A 311 -4.40 -1.81 17.92
CA SER A 311 -5.27 -1.02 17.02
C SER A 311 -6.72 -0.91 17.48
N CYS A 312 -7.12 -1.59 18.56
CA CYS A 312 -8.49 -1.52 19.09
C CYS A 312 -8.46 -0.97 20.52
N ARG A 313 -8.73 0.33 20.69
CA ARG A 313 -9.16 0.85 22.00
C ARG A 313 -10.57 0.30 22.29
N CYS A 314 -10.66 -0.89 22.87
CA CYS A 314 -11.87 -1.32 23.54
C CYS A 314 -11.89 -0.65 24.92
N SER A 315 -12.69 0.40 25.06
CA SER A 315 -13.06 0.96 26.36
C SER A 315 -13.93 -0.06 27.11
N SER A 316 -13.34 -0.85 27.99
CA SER A 316 -14.09 -1.60 29.01
C SER A 316 -14.34 -0.65 30.19
N GLY A 317 -15.49 0.02 30.19
CA GLY A 317 -16.04 0.64 31.38
C GLY A 317 -16.54 -0.46 32.32
N ARG A 318 -16.11 -0.38 33.59
CA ARG A 318 -16.76 -1.08 34.71
C ARG A 318 -18.00 -0.30 35.12
#